data_AF-V5EUT4-F1
#
_entry.id   AF-V5EUT4-F1
#
_cell.length_a   1.000
_cell.length_b   1.000
_cell.length_c   1.000
_cell.angle_alpha   90.00
_cell.angle_beta   90.00
_cell.angle_gamma   90.00
#
_symmetry.space_group_name_H-M   'P 1'
#
loop_
_entity.id
_entity.type
_entity.pdbx_description
1 polymer ?
#
loop_
_entity_poly.entity_id
_entity_poly.type
_entity_poly.pdbx_seq_one_letter_code
_entity_poly.pdbx_strand_id
1 'polypeptide(L)'
;MNMTMTASGGGAPMGWYAVGTGRQMDGSNMMIGWVNTDGNVVMSQRTATGHSDPTTSINALTATMEPRHSFSNSSGTVWAWSFPMSGSESTPSSSTPFIWAANKNNNPASGTTSTIRRHTAYGSITLDLTKPYSTDGSGSNGGSSGGNGTPLTPTTGASQSNRILNRNNKLIIAHMVFMIIAWFLLVPAAILVGRYGRTFFKWLPVHRNLQIAAFFSVLIAFILIIVEVGSGEHFDSTHAKLGLAIFIVMILQMVLGMIGHKTKRFNVSRIVHVVIGLGITVAAVWNSAEGLSLWDWGPPRWASWILWIWFGVLAIAYLAGLALLPRDLRQWRESQGTSNPEKRDYLDLQHNPSNGASTEQPSPNEQPVMHPGWGAPPLQSATSQAYQSYSQPHTGNRI
;
A
#
# COMPACT_ATOMS: atom_id res chain seq x y z
N MET A 1 6.32 37.89 -18.66
CA MET A 1 7.42 37.15 -18.00
C MET A 1 8.26 36.49 -19.08
N ASN A 2 9.52 36.90 -19.23
CA ASN A 2 10.43 36.31 -20.21
C ASN A 2 11.04 35.05 -19.63
N MET A 3 11.09 34.00 -20.43
CA MET A 3 11.54 32.67 -20.05
C MET A 3 12.59 32.18 -21.04
N THR A 4 13.57 31.46 -20.51
CA THR A 4 14.58 30.80 -21.33
C THR A 4 14.83 29.41 -20.76
N MET A 5 14.74 28.41 -21.62
CA MET A 5 15.07 27.03 -21.32
C MET A 5 16.30 26.63 -22.15
N THR A 6 17.28 26.03 -21.49
CA THR A 6 18.53 25.60 -22.13
C THR A 6 18.77 24.12 -21.90
N ALA A 7 19.30 23.44 -22.91
CA ALA A 7 19.72 22.05 -22.83
C ALA A 7 21.13 21.90 -23.38
N SER A 8 21.93 21.04 -22.73
CA SER A 8 23.25 20.64 -23.20
C SER A 8 23.11 19.76 -24.45
N GLY A 9 23.91 20.06 -25.47
CA GLY A 9 23.81 19.41 -26.78
C GLY A 9 22.75 20.05 -27.68
N GLY A 10 22.94 19.93 -28.99
CA GLY A 10 22.01 20.43 -29.98
C GLY A 10 22.00 19.59 -31.25
N GLY A 11 21.11 19.97 -32.16
CA GLY A 11 20.67 19.10 -33.26
C GLY A 11 19.64 18.07 -32.81
N ALA A 12 19.14 17.30 -33.77
CA ALA A 12 18.26 16.16 -33.54
C ALA A 12 19.01 14.83 -33.73
N PRO A 13 18.61 13.75 -33.04
CA PRO A 13 17.55 13.70 -32.04
C PRO A 13 18.04 14.11 -30.65
N MET A 14 17.29 14.97 -29.96
CA MET A 14 17.55 15.32 -28.56
C MET A 14 16.36 15.06 -27.63
N GLY A 15 15.22 14.66 -28.22
CA GLY A 15 13.98 14.51 -27.50
C GLY A 15 13.26 15.85 -27.32
N TRP A 16 12.42 15.95 -26.30
CA TRP A 16 11.69 17.17 -25.97
C TRP A 16 11.84 17.56 -24.50
N TYR A 17 11.71 18.87 -24.25
CA TYR A 17 11.80 19.51 -22.94
C TYR A 17 10.60 20.43 -22.75
N ALA A 18 10.10 20.57 -21.54
CA ALA A 18 8.96 21.41 -21.25
C ALA A 18 9.06 22.12 -19.89
N VAL A 19 8.46 23.30 -19.84
CA VAL A 19 8.21 24.07 -18.61
C VAL A 19 6.74 24.48 -18.60
N GLY A 20 6.06 24.25 -17.47
CA GLY A 20 4.66 24.62 -17.28
C GLY A 20 4.44 25.43 -16.02
N THR A 21 3.43 26.31 -16.04
CA THR A 21 2.99 27.04 -14.84
C THR A 21 2.20 26.14 -13.89
N GLY A 22 2.21 26.45 -12.60
CA GLY A 22 1.42 25.72 -11.61
C GLY A 22 2.18 24.57 -10.94
N ARG A 23 1.43 23.72 -10.21
CA ARG A 23 1.99 22.67 -9.35
C ARG A 23 1.88 21.25 -9.91
N GLN A 24 1.04 21.06 -10.92
CA GLN A 24 0.71 19.78 -11.52
C GLN A 24 0.38 19.98 -13.00
N MET A 25 0.31 18.89 -13.79
CA MET A 25 -0.03 19.00 -15.21
C MET A 25 -1.43 19.58 -15.42
N ASP A 26 -2.40 19.14 -14.63
CA ASP A 26 -3.78 19.57 -14.79
C ASP A 26 -3.93 21.09 -14.63
N GLY A 27 -4.45 21.74 -15.67
CA GLY A 27 -4.60 23.19 -15.76
C GLY A 27 -3.30 23.96 -16.07
N SER A 28 -2.18 23.28 -16.26
CA SER A 28 -0.89 23.92 -16.54
C SER A 28 -0.82 24.46 -17.97
N ASN A 29 -0.36 25.71 -18.09
CA ASN A 29 0.05 26.30 -19.36
C ASN A 29 1.54 25.99 -19.58
N MET A 30 1.83 25.21 -20.61
CA MET A 30 3.14 24.64 -20.87
C MET A 30 3.77 25.22 -22.13
N MET A 31 5.07 25.41 -22.08
CA MET A 31 5.92 25.57 -23.26
C MET A 31 6.73 24.29 -23.45
N ILE A 32 6.63 23.69 -24.63
CA ILE A 32 7.33 22.46 -24.99
C ILE A 32 8.26 22.75 -26.16
N GLY A 33 9.55 22.43 -26.01
CA GLY A 33 10.59 22.67 -27.00
C GLY A 33 11.31 21.40 -27.42
N TRP A 34 11.63 21.31 -28.71
CA TRP A 34 12.51 20.27 -29.28
C TRP A 34 13.25 20.82 -30.51
N VAL A 35 14.16 20.02 -31.05
CA VAL A 35 14.77 20.26 -32.37
C VAL A 35 14.20 19.22 -33.34
N ASN A 36 13.64 19.67 -34.45
CA ASN A 36 13.08 18.76 -35.43
C ASN A 36 14.17 18.04 -36.24
N THR A 37 13.77 17.05 -37.05
CA THR A 37 14.70 16.26 -37.88
C THR A 37 15.47 17.11 -38.89
N ASP A 38 14.96 18.29 -39.22
CA ASP A 38 15.57 19.25 -40.14
C ASP A 38 16.55 20.21 -39.43
N GLY A 39 16.77 20.03 -38.12
CA GLY A 39 17.67 20.84 -37.30
C GLY A 39 17.08 22.17 -36.81
N ASN A 40 15.78 22.42 -37.04
CA ASN A 40 15.11 23.64 -36.61
C ASN A 40 14.58 23.53 -35.18
N VAL A 41 14.72 24.62 -34.42
CA VAL A 41 14.16 24.75 -33.08
C VAL A 41 12.64 24.91 -33.17
N VAL A 42 11.90 24.03 -32.51
CA VAL A 42 10.44 24.06 -32.45
C VAL A 42 9.99 24.35 -31.03
N MET A 43 8.98 25.22 -30.89
CA MET A 43 8.28 25.50 -29.64
C MET A 43 6.78 25.34 -29.84
N SER A 44 6.14 24.70 -28.86
CA SER A 44 4.70 24.45 -28.84
C SER A 44 4.16 24.85 -27.48
N GLN A 45 3.31 25.87 -27.47
CA GLN A 45 2.50 26.16 -26.29
C GLN A 45 1.36 25.15 -26.21
N ARG A 46 1.10 24.59 -25.03
CA ARG A 46 0.02 23.64 -24.80
C ARG A 46 -0.64 23.82 -23.44
N THR A 47 -1.87 23.34 -23.30
CA THR A 47 -2.58 23.25 -22.02
C THR A 47 -2.94 21.80 -21.74
N ALA A 48 -2.67 21.34 -20.52
CA ALA A 48 -3.11 20.02 -20.07
C ALA A 48 -4.44 20.11 -19.31
N THR A 49 -5.35 19.19 -19.63
CA THR A 49 -6.65 18.99 -18.96
C THR A 49 -6.58 17.67 -18.18
N GLY A 50 -5.78 17.66 -17.12
CA GLY A 50 -5.39 16.46 -16.40
C GLY A 50 -3.91 16.10 -16.52
N HIS A 51 -3.63 14.81 -16.38
CA HIS A 51 -2.30 14.22 -16.54
C HIS A 51 -2.17 13.45 -17.88
N SER A 52 -2.98 13.84 -18.88
CA SER A 52 -2.96 13.32 -20.24
C SER A 52 -2.08 14.17 -21.17
N ASP A 53 -1.92 13.73 -22.43
CA ASP A 53 -1.17 14.49 -23.45
C ASP A 53 -1.74 15.92 -23.59
N PRO A 54 -0.94 16.97 -23.35
CA PRO A 54 -1.40 18.34 -23.42
C PRO A 54 -1.81 18.73 -24.85
N THR A 55 -2.86 19.53 -24.96
CA THR A 55 -3.44 19.95 -26.25
C THR A 55 -2.98 21.35 -26.65
N THR A 56 -3.05 21.66 -27.94
CA THR A 56 -2.76 23.02 -28.44
C THR A 56 -3.94 23.99 -28.26
N SER A 57 -5.05 23.55 -27.67
CA SER A 57 -6.15 24.42 -27.27
C SER A 57 -5.76 25.14 -25.99
N ILE A 58 -5.36 26.41 -26.13
CA ILE A 58 -4.82 27.19 -25.01
C ILE A 58 -5.96 27.84 -24.22
N ASN A 59 -6.10 27.48 -22.95
CA ASN A 59 -7.05 28.13 -22.04
C ASN A 59 -6.46 29.39 -21.37
N ALA A 60 -5.13 29.49 -21.36
CA ALA A 60 -4.39 30.64 -20.85
C ALA A 60 -4.16 31.70 -21.94
N LEU A 61 -3.53 32.81 -21.56
CA LEU A 61 -3.08 33.80 -22.54
C LEU A 61 -1.95 33.21 -23.43
N THR A 62 -1.98 33.55 -24.72
CA THR A 62 -1.02 33.09 -25.72
C THR A 62 0.38 33.61 -25.41
N ALA A 63 1.37 32.71 -25.38
CA ALA A 63 2.77 33.04 -25.23
C ALA A 63 3.32 33.69 -26.50
N THR A 64 4.25 34.62 -26.35
CA THR A 64 5.00 35.19 -27.47
C THR A 64 6.32 34.44 -27.60
N MET A 65 6.53 33.78 -28.73
CA MET A 65 7.80 33.10 -29.03
C MET A 65 8.88 34.12 -29.39
N GLU A 66 10.14 33.83 -29.05
CA GLU A 66 11.28 34.69 -29.38
C GLU A 66 12.29 33.95 -30.27
N PRO A 67 12.05 33.85 -31.61
CA PRO A 67 12.87 33.06 -32.51
C PRO A 67 14.32 33.55 -32.61
N ARG A 68 14.57 34.85 -32.47
CA ARG A 68 15.93 35.42 -32.53
C ARG A 68 16.83 34.99 -31.38
N HIS A 69 16.24 34.61 -30.25
CA HIS A 69 16.95 34.10 -29.08
C HIS A 69 16.80 32.58 -28.92
N SER A 70 16.13 31.91 -29.88
CA SER A 70 15.95 30.47 -29.88
C SER A 70 16.84 29.84 -30.95
N PHE A 71 17.80 29.01 -30.56
CA PHE A 71 18.78 28.43 -31.47
C PHE A 71 19.25 27.06 -30.99
N SER A 72 19.80 26.25 -31.91
CA SER A 72 20.45 24.98 -31.61
C SER A 72 21.77 24.88 -32.35
N ASN A 73 22.82 24.47 -31.65
CA ASN A 73 24.16 24.22 -32.22
C ASN A 73 24.87 23.11 -31.44
N SER A 74 26.12 22.80 -31.81
CA SER A 74 26.90 21.72 -31.18
C SER A 74 27.13 21.89 -29.68
N SER A 75 27.09 23.12 -29.17
CA SER A 75 27.28 23.45 -27.75
C SER A 75 25.99 23.37 -26.94
N GLY A 76 24.83 23.61 -27.53
CA GLY A 76 23.57 23.58 -26.80
C GLY A 76 22.35 24.04 -27.61
N THR A 77 21.19 23.89 -27.00
CA THR A 77 19.92 24.37 -27.53
C THR A 77 19.25 25.31 -26.54
N VAL A 78 18.69 26.39 -27.08
CA VAL A 78 18.01 27.46 -26.35
C VAL A 78 16.61 27.64 -26.93
N TRP A 79 15.61 27.66 -26.05
CA TRP A 79 14.23 28.03 -26.36
C TRP A 79 13.87 29.27 -25.53
N ALA A 80 13.46 30.34 -26.19
CA ALA A 80 13.12 31.61 -25.56
C ALA A 80 11.69 32.03 -25.90
N TRP A 81 10.93 32.41 -24.88
CA TRP A 81 9.54 32.85 -25.03
C TRP A 81 9.15 33.80 -23.90
N SER A 82 7.95 34.38 -23.99
CA SER A 82 7.36 35.15 -22.91
C SER A 82 5.90 34.79 -22.70
N PHE A 83 5.50 34.66 -21.43
CA PHE A 83 4.10 34.59 -21.04
C PHE A 83 3.59 36.00 -20.74
N PRO A 84 2.47 36.44 -21.33
CA PRO A 84 1.84 37.69 -20.92
C PRO A 84 1.34 37.55 -19.47
N MET A 85 1.62 38.56 -18.65
CA MET A 85 1.00 38.66 -17.32
C MET A 85 -0.40 39.24 -17.52
N SER A 86 -1.43 38.65 -16.92
CA SER A 86 -2.77 39.24 -16.99
C SER A 86 -2.76 40.56 -16.22
N GLY A 87 -3.53 41.56 -16.66
CA GLY A 87 -3.57 42.89 -16.03
C GLY A 87 -4.04 42.90 -14.56
N SER A 88 -4.54 41.77 -14.05
CA SER A 88 -4.93 41.56 -12.64
C SER A 88 -3.84 40.91 -11.79
N GLU A 89 -2.75 40.39 -12.37
CA GLU A 89 -1.58 39.88 -11.64
C GLU A 89 -0.52 40.98 -11.52
N SER A 90 -0.74 41.93 -10.61
CA SER A 90 0.11 43.12 -10.49
C SER A 90 1.33 42.98 -9.57
N THR A 91 1.55 41.83 -8.94
CA THR A 91 2.71 41.64 -8.06
C THR A 91 3.42 40.30 -8.31
N PRO A 92 4.71 40.33 -8.69
CA PRO A 92 5.54 39.12 -8.72
C PRO A 92 5.56 38.43 -7.35
N SER A 93 5.38 37.11 -7.32
CA SER A 93 5.39 36.32 -6.09
C SER A 93 6.78 35.75 -5.81
N SER A 94 7.18 35.73 -4.54
CA SER A 94 8.45 35.10 -4.11
C SER A 94 8.40 33.57 -4.12
N SER A 95 7.24 32.99 -4.40
CA SER A 95 7.05 31.55 -4.48
C SER A 95 6.05 31.20 -5.59
N THR A 96 6.49 31.34 -6.84
CA THR A 96 5.68 30.99 -8.01
C THR A 96 5.95 29.55 -8.44
N PRO A 97 4.95 28.65 -8.43
CA PRO A 97 5.16 27.25 -8.76
C PRO A 97 5.24 27.04 -10.28
N PHE A 98 6.18 26.19 -10.68
CA PHE A 98 6.33 25.67 -12.02
C PHE A 98 6.53 24.16 -11.99
N ILE A 99 6.27 23.52 -13.11
CA ILE A 99 6.62 22.14 -13.39
C ILE A 99 7.57 22.07 -14.58
N TRP A 100 8.40 21.05 -14.64
CA TRP A 100 9.26 20.75 -15.78
C TRP A 100 9.14 19.29 -16.16
N ALA A 101 9.38 18.99 -17.44
CA ALA A 101 9.36 17.63 -17.94
C ALA A 101 10.30 17.47 -19.14
N ALA A 102 10.79 16.25 -19.36
CA ALA A 102 11.62 15.92 -20.51
C ALA A 102 11.44 14.45 -20.92
N ASN A 103 11.60 14.17 -22.21
CA ASN A 103 11.80 12.83 -22.75
C ASN A 103 12.92 12.88 -23.78
N LYS A 104 14.10 12.36 -23.42
CA LYS A 104 15.28 12.33 -24.31
C LYS A 104 15.21 11.23 -25.38
N ASN A 105 14.33 10.25 -25.20
CA ASN A 105 14.22 9.06 -26.06
C ASN A 105 13.13 9.21 -27.13
N ASN A 106 12.48 10.37 -27.23
CA ASN A 106 11.41 10.61 -28.18
C ASN A 106 11.50 12.00 -28.80
N ASN A 107 11.97 12.08 -30.04
CA ASN A 107 11.98 13.32 -30.79
C ASN A 107 10.62 13.51 -31.49
N PRO A 108 9.84 14.56 -31.17
CA PRO A 108 8.60 14.84 -31.88
C PRO A 108 8.84 15.20 -33.35
N ALA A 109 7.78 15.10 -34.18
CA ALA A 109 7.83 15.52 -35.58
C ALA A 109 7.94 17.05 -35.72
N SER A 110 8.15 17.55 -36.95
CA SER A 110 8.49 18.95 -37.21
C SER A 110 7.38 19.97 -36.88
N GLY A 111 6.13 19.56 -36.69
CA GLY A 111 4.99 20.45 -36.45
C GLY A 111 4.74 20.77 -34.97
N THR A 112 4.30 21.99 -34.65
CA THR A 112 3.97 22.41 -33.27
C THR A 112 2.81 21.63 -32.65
N THR A 113 1.95 21.02 -33.47
CA THR A 113 0.82 20.17 -33.05
C THR A 113 1.15 18.69 -32.95
N SER A 114 2.41 18.30 -33.19
CA SER A 114 2.82 16.88 -33.20
C SER A 114 2.54 16.21 -31.86
N THR A 115 2.07 14.97 -31.88
CA THR A 115 1.93 14.19 -30.63
C THR A 115 3.29 14.01 -29.97
N ILE A 116 3.32 14.10 -28.64
CA ILE A 116 4.54 13.90 -27.87
C ILE A 116 4.35 12.66 -27.01
N ARG A 117 5.40 11.84 -26.88
CA ARG A 117 5.36 10.74 -25.91
C ARG A 117 5.58 11.27 -24.51
N ARG A 118 4.97 10.60 -23.53
CA ARG A 118 5.07 10.90 -22.10
C ARG A 118 6.51 11.15 -21.65
N HIS A 119 6.69 12.11 -20.75
CA HIS A 119 8.00 12.40 -20.16
C HIS A 119 8.59 11.19 -19.44
N THR A 120 9.92 11.09 -19.44
CA THR A 120 10.67 10.10 -18.64
C THR A 120 11.36 10.73 -17.44
N ALA A 121 11.45 12.07 -17.40
CA ALA A 121 11.95 12.84 -16.28
C ALA A 121 11.03 14.05 -16.11
N TYR A 122 10.65 14.36 -14.87
CA TYR A 122 9.75 15.47 -14.56
C TYR A 122 9.90 15.89 -13.10
N GLY A 123 9.36 17.06 -12.78
CA GLY A 123 9.35 17.54 -11.40
C GLY A 123 8.66 18.89 -11.27
N SER A 124 8.70 19.43 -10.05
CA SER A 124 8.23 20.78 -9.74
C SER A 124 9.38 21.65 -9.24
N ILE A 125 9.32 22.93 -9.57
CA ILE A 125 10.25 23.95 -9.09
C ILE A 125 9.45 25.16 -8.61
N THR A 126 10.06 26.02 -7.82
CA THR A 126 9.46 27.27 -7.38
C THR A 126 10.42 28.39 -7.68
N LEU A 127 9.92 29.45 -8.33
CA LEU A 127 10.70 30.62 -8.70
C LEU A 127 10.29 31.81 -7.84
N ASP A 128 11.27 32.51 -7.30
CA ASP A 128 11.08 33.83 -6.70
C ASP A 128 11.13 34.88 -7.81
N LEU A 129 9.95 35.40 -8.18
CA LEU A 129 9.82 36.40 -9.23
C LEU A 129 9.95 37.84 -8.70
N THR A 130 10.13 38.01 -7.38
CA THR A 130 10.40 39.33 -6.78
C THR A 130 11.85 39.75 -6.96
N LYS A 131 12.73 38.82 -7.34
CA LYS A 131 14.16 39.05 -7.52
C LYS A 131 14.49 39.30 -8.99
N PRO A 132 15.44 40.21 -9.28
CA PRO A 132 15.98 40.33 -10.63
C PRO A 132 16.71 39.05 -11.02
N TYR A 133 16.64 38.69 -12.30
CA TYR A 133 17.48 37.64 -12.85
C TYR A 133 18.95 38.03 -12.73
N SER A 134 19.76 37.19 -12.08
CA SER A 134 21.21 37.40 -11.91
C SER A 134 21.96 36.26 -12.60
N THR A 135 22.87 36.59 -13.52
CA THR A 135 23.67 35.60 -14.27
C THR A 135 24.76 34.92 -13.43
N ASP A 136 25.04 35.44 -12.24
CA ASP A 136 26.17 35.01 -11.39
C ASP A 136 26.00 33.62 -10.75
N GLY A 137 24.81 33.01 -10.86
CA GLY A 137 24.50 31.69 -10.30
C GLY A 137 24.43 30.54 -11.32
N SER A 138 24.57 30.81 -12.63
CA SER A 138 24.42 29.80 -13.69
C SER A 138 25.67 29.76 -14.58
N GLY A 139 26.83 29.57 -13.95
CA GLY A 139 28.10 29.32 -14.64
C GLY A 139 28.17 27.87 -15.11
N SER A 140 27.60 27.58 -16.28
CA SER A 140 28.16 26.50 -17.10
C SER A 140 29.47 27.02 -17.69
N ASN A 141 30.58 26.35 -17.38
CA ASN A 141 31.91 26.67 -17.90
C ASN A 141 31.93 26.62 -19.44
N GLY A 142 31.61 27.74 -20.08
CA GLY A 142 32.02 28.05 -21.45
C GLY A 142 33.38 28.73 -21.40
N GLY A 143 34.45 27.95 -21.58
CA GLY A 143 35.81 28.46 -21.57
C GLY A 143 36.07 29.37 -22.76
N SER A 144 36.42 30.63 -22.46
CA SER A 144 37.19 31.51 -23.32
C SER A 144 38.40 32.01 -22.53
N SER A 145 39.55 31.50 -22.94
CA SER A 145 40.94 31.84 -22.66
C SER A 145 41.27 33.06 -21.77
N GLY A 146 42.09 32.81 -20.74
CA GLY A 146 43.07 33.77 -20.22
C GLY A 146 43.10 33.93 -18.69
N GLY A 147 43.98 33.21 -18.00
CA GLY A 147 44.38 33.54 -16.62
C GLY A 147 44.70 32.35 -15.73
N ASN A 148 45.89 32.37 -15.14
CA ASN A 148 46.52 31.36 -14.29
C ASN A 148 45.60 30.52 -13.39
N GLY A 149 45.82 29.21 -13.43
CA GLY A 149 45.13 28.20 -12.64
C GLY A 149 45.30 28.39 -11.13
N THR A 150 44.17 28.62 -10.47
CA THR A 150 43.92 28.13 -9.11
C THR A 150 43.07 26.85 -9.24
N PRO A 151 43.45 25.73 -8.59
CA PRO A 151 42.64 24.52 -8.63
C PRO A 151 41.32 24.81 -7.91
N LEU A 152 40.22 24.84 -8.66
CA LEU A 152 38.88 24.84 -8.10
C LEU A 152 38.68 23.51 -7.37
N THR A 153 38.76 23.58 -6.04
CA THR A 153 38.34 22.48 -5.17
C THR A 153 36.82 22.38 -5.31
N PRO A 154 36.24 21.20 -5.61
CA PRO A 154 34.80 21.05 -5.63
C PRO A 154 34.28 21.40 -4.25
N THR A 155 33.54 22.50 -4.16
CA THR A 155 32.77 22.84 -2.97
C THR A 155 31.79 21.70 -2.76
N THR A 156 32.05 20.86 -1.75
CA THR A 156 31.10 19.94 -1.14
C THR A 156 30.02 20.72 -0.37
N GLY A 157 29.46 21.75 -1.02
CA GLY A 157 28.19 22.32 -0.64
C GLY A 157 27.14 21.33 -1.08
N ALA A 158 26.79 20.39 -0.21
CA ALA A 158 25.52 19.69 -0.32
C ALA A 158 24.46 20.77 -0.49
N SER A 159 23.97 20.97 -1.72
CA SER A 159 22.76 21.73 -1.95
C SER A 159 21.71 21.07 -1.09
N GLN A 160 21.39 21.68 0.05
CA GLN A 160 20.19 21.38 0.79
C GLN A 160 19.04 21.70 -0.16
N SER A 161 18.64 20.72 -0.95
CA SER A 161 17.32 20.68 -1.54
C SER A 161 16.38 20.75 -0.35
N ASN A 162 15.88 21.94 -0.03
CA ASN A 162 14.86 22.11 1.00
C ASN A 162 13.73 21.16 0.62
N ARG A 163 13.53 20.09 1.42
CA ARG A 163 12.49 19.09 1.16
C ARG A 163 11.15 19.77 1.39
N ILE A 164 10.55 20.30 0.33
CA ILE A 164 9.28 21.03 0.40
C ILE A 164 8.14 20.03 0.59
N LEU A 165 7.43 20.12 1.72
CA LEU A 165 6.20 19.39 1.98
C LEU A 165 5.02 20.04 1.22
N ASN A 166 4.90 19.75 -0.08
CA ASN A 166 3.71 20.11 -0.88
C ASN A 166 2.57 19.07 -0.66
N ARG A 167 1.37 19.34 -1.20
CA ARG A 167 0.20 18.44 -1.07
C ARG A 167 0.53 17.02 -1.52
N ASN A 168 1.23 16.91 -2.63
CA ASN A 168 1.61 15.66 -3.28
C ASN A 168 2.51 14.80 -2.39
N ASN A 169 3.59 15.39 -1.89
CA ASN A 169 4.50 14.74 -0.94
C ASN A 169 3.76 14.34 0.35
N LYS A 170 2.80 15.13 0.83
CA LYS A 170 1.98 14.77 2.00
C LYS A 170 1.11 13.55 1.74
N LEU A 171 0.49 13.44 0.55
CA LEU A 171 -0.33 12.29 0.18
C LEU A 171 0.52 11.03 -0.01
N ILE A 172 1.69 11.15 -0.64
CA ILE A 172 2.67 10.04 -0.78
C ILE A 172 3.18 9.57 0.59
N ILE A 173 3.57 10.49 1.47
CA ILE A 173 4.02 10.14 2.82
C ILE A 173 2.89 9.49 3.61
N ALA A 174 1.66 10.01 3.53
CA ALA A 174 0.52 9.40 4.18
C ALA A 174 0.28 7.97 3.66
N HIS A 175 0.29 7.76 2.35
CA HIS A 175 0.21 6.43 1.74
C HIS A 175 1.28 5.48 2.32
N MET A 176 2.54 5.91 2.38
CA MET A 176 3.64 5.11 2.95
C MET A 176 3.39 4.76 4.42
N VAL A 177 2.99 5.72 5.25
CA VAL A 177 2.75 5.49 6.68
C VAL A 177 1.64 4.46 6.90
N PHE A 178 0.51 4.60 6.21
CA PHE A 178 -0.60 3.63 6.33
C PHE A 178 -0.23 2.24 5.77
N MET A 179 0.58 2.17 4.71
CA MET A 179 1.10 0.89 4.20
C MET A 179 2.08 0.22 5.18
N ILE A 180 2.96 0.98 5.82
CA ILE A 180 3.88 0.46 6.85
C ILE A 180 3.08 -0.07 8.05
N ILE A 181 2.12 0.70 8.55
CA ILE A 181 1.25 0.27 9.67
C ILE A 181 0.53 -1.03 9.31
N ALA A 182 -0.03 -1.13 8.11
CA ALA A 182 -0.74 -2.33 7.68
C ALA A 182 0.19 -3.55 7.55
N TRP A 183 1.21 -3.44 6.69
CA TRP A 183 1.99 -4.58 6.23
C TRP A 183 3.15 -4.97 7.15
N PHE A 184 3.65 -4.04 7.97
CA PHE A 184 4.79 -4.29 8.85
C PHE A 184 4.39 -4.40 10.33
N LEU A 185 3.18 -3.93 10.71
CA LEU A 185 2.68 -4.05 12.09
C LEU A 185 1.43 -4.93 12.18
N LEU A 186 0.31 -4.51 11.56
CA LEU A 186 -0.99 -5.14 11.78
C LEU A 186 -1.09 -6.55 11.18
N VAL A 187 -0.72 -6.74 9.91
CA VAL A 187 -0.77 -8.05 9.24
C VAL A 187 0.16 -9.06 9.92
N PRO A 188 1.45 -8.75 10.19
CA PRO A 188 2.33 -9.67 10.92
C PRO A 188 1.82 -9.99 12.32
N ALA A 189 1.33 -8.99 13.07
CA ALA A 189 0.73 -9.22 14.38
C ALA A 189 -0.47 -10.18 14.28
N ALA A 190 -1.36 -10.00 13.30
CA ALA A 190 -2.48 -10.91 13.07
C ALA A 190 -2.01 -12.33 12.77
N ILE A 191 -0.98 -12.50 11.93
CA ILE A 191 -0.41 -13.81 11.59
C ILE A 191 0.16 -14.50 12.83
N LEU A 192 0.93 -13.77 13.66
CA LEU A 192 1.50 -14.30 14.90
C LEU A 192 0.41 -14.64 15.93
N VAL A 193 -0.62 -13.80 16.09
CA VAL A 193 -1.80 -14.10 16.91
C VAL A 193 -2.47 -15.40 16.45
N GLY A 194 -2.62 -15.58 15.13
CA GLY A 194 -3.15 -16.82 14.57
C GLY A 194 -2.27 -18.02 14.90
N ARG A 195 -0.94 -17.86 14.89
CA ARG A 195 0.01 -18.95 15.18
C ARG A 195 0.04 -19.30 16.67
N TYR A 196 0.39 -18.35 17.53
CA TYR A 196 0.59 -18.57 18.97
C TYR A 196 -0.73 -18.68 19.73
N GLY A 197 -1.71 -17.86 19.37
CA GLY A 197 -2.99 -17.84 20.07
C GLY A 197 -3.73 -19.17 20.00
N ARG A 198 -3.52 -20.01 18.98
CA ARG A 198 -4.08 -21.38 18.92
C ARG A 198 -3.75 -22.24 20.15
N THR A 199 -2.62 -21.98 20.81
CA THR A 199 -2.19 -22.72 22.01
C THR A 199 -2.57 -22.00 23.31
N PHE A 200 -2.59 -20.66 23.30
CA PHE A 200 -2.63 -19.87 24.54
C PHE A 200 -3.97 -19.16 24.83
N PHE A 201 -4.75 -18.75 23.83
CA PHE A 201 -5.98 -17.96 24.06
C PHE A 201 -6.97 -18.00 22.89
N LYS A 202 -8.11 -17.29 23.01
CA LYS A 202 -9.08 -17.18 21.91
C LYS A 202 -8.55 -16.28 20.78
N TRP A 203 -7.83 -16.89 19.84
CA TRP A 203 -7.09 -16.19 18.79
C TRP A 203 -7.94 -15.60 17.66
N LEU A 204 -9.05 -16.25 17.30
CA LEU A 204 -9.79 -15.90 16.07
C LEU A 204 -10.40 -14.49 16.10
N PRO A 205 -11.07 -14.02 17.17
CA PRO A 205 -11.59 -12.66 17.21
C PRO A 205 -10.47 -11.62 17.08
N VAL A 206 -9.34 -11.85 17.75
CA VAL A 206 -8.18 -10.95 17.72
C VAL A 206 -7.55 -10.92 16.33
N HIS A 207 -7.30 -12.09 15.73
CA HIS A 207 -6.80 -12.21 14.35
C HIS A 207 -7.71 -11.47 13.36
N ARG A 208 -9.01 -11.70 13.44
CA ARG A 208 -10.00 -11.05 12.56
C ARG A 208 -9.99 -9.54 12.72
N ASN A 209 -10.02 -9.02 13.95
CA ASN A 209 -10.05 -7.59 14.19
C ASN A 209 -8.77 -6.89 13.72
N LEU A 210 -7.60 -7.52 13.91
CA LEU A 210 -6.33 -7.01 13.37
C LEU A 210 -6.31 -7.00 11.84
N GLN A 211 -6.85 -8.04 11.18
CA GLN A 211 -6.94 -8.08 9.71
C GLN A 211 -7.93 -7.03 9.17
N ILE A 212 -9.04 -6.77 9.86
CA ILE A 212 -9.99 -5.71 9.49
C ILE A 212 -9.32 -4.33 9.64
N ALA A 213 -8.61 -4.09 10.73
CA ALA A 213 -7.86 -2.85 10.91
C ALA A 213 -6.79 -2.66 9.83
N ALA A 214 -6.05 -3.73 9.49
CA ALA A 214 -5.09 -3.71 8.39
C ALA A 214 -5.77 -3.38 7.05
N PHE A 215 -6.91 -4.00 6.77
CA PHE A 215 -7.67 -3.76 5.55
C PHE A 215 -8.06 -2.29 5.39
N PHE A 216 -8.62 -1.67 6.43
CA PHE A 216 -8.96 -0.25 6.39
C PHE A 216 -7.73 0.65 6.24
N SER A 217 -6.62 0.32 6.88
CA SER A 217 -5.35 1.02 6.69
C SER A 217 -4.89 0.97 5.22
N VAL A 218 -4.91 -0.21 4.60
CA VAL A 218 -4.57 -0.38 3.17
C VAL A 218 -5.55 0.34 2.26
N LEU A 219 -6.86 0.28 2.55
CA LEU A 219 -7.90 0.94 1.77
C LEU A 219 -7.72 2.46 1.77
N ILE A 220 -7.48 3.06 2.95
CA ILE A 220 -7.20 4.50 3.06
C ILE A 220 -5.95 4.85 2.25
N ALA A 221 -4.85 4.11 2.43
CA ALA A 221 -3.62 4.33 1.67
C ALA A 221 -3.84 4.25 0.16
N PHE A 222 -4.61 3.27 -0.30
CA PHE A 222 -4.94 3.07 -1.71
C PHE A 222 -5.76 4.24 -2.28
N ILE A 223 -6.75 4.73 -1.54
CA ILE A 223 -7.53 5.91 -1.95
C ILE A 223 -6.64 7.14 -2.06
N LEU A 224 -5.75 7.37 -1.09
CA LEU A 224 -4.85 8.53 -1.10
C LEU A 224 -3.95 8.57 -2.33
N ILE A 225 -3.42 7.42 -2.78
CA ILE A 225 -2.53 7.40 -3.95
C ILE A 225 -3.32 7.52 -5.27
N ILE A 226 -4.55 7.02 -5.33
CA ILE A 226 -5.43 7.24 -6.49
C ILE A 226 -5.77 8.73 -6.64
N VAL A 227 -6.10 9.40 -5.53
CA VAL A 227 -6.36 10.86 -5.50
C VAL A 227 -5.12 11.64 -5.91
N GLU A 228 -3.93 11.22 -5.46
CA GLU A 228 -2.67 11.86 -5.84
C GLU A 228 -2.36 11.76 -7.33
N VAL A 229 -2.60 10.58 -7.95
CA VAL A 229 -2.39 10.40 -9.40
C VAL A 229 -3.41 11.19 -10.23
N GLY A 230 -4.59 11.48 -9.69
CA GLY A 230 -5.63 12.23 -10.39
C GLY A 230 -6.06 11.55 -11.69
N SER A 231 -6.24 12.32 -12.77
CA SER A 231 -6.64 11.81 -14.09
C SER A 231 -5.51 11.20 -14.93
N GLY A 232 -4.38 10.84 -14.32
CA GLY A 232 -3.24 10.25 -15.01
C GLY A 232 -3.40 8.78 -15.34
N GLU A 233 -2.39 8.23 -16.01
CA GLU A 233 -2.29 6.77 -16.18
C GLU A 233 -2.07 6.13 -14.80
N HIS A 234 -3.12 5.50 -14.30
CA HIS A 234 -3.02 4.66 -13.12
C HIS A 234 -2.30 3.36 -13.46
N PHE A 235 -1.53 2.83 -12.50
CA PHE A 235 -0.90 1.51 -12.58
C PHE A 235 0.18 1.35 -13.65
N ASP A 236 0.97 2.38 -13.93
CA ASP A 236 2.04 2.30 -14.93
C ASP A 236 3.34 1.65 -14.39
N SER A 237 3.57 1.70 -13.07
CA SER A 237 4.76 1.07 -12.45
C SER A 237 4.52 -0.37 -11.98
N THR A 238 5.60 -1.14 -11.86
CA THR A 238 5.58 -2.48 -11.23
C THR A 238 4.98 -2.43 -9.82
N HIS A 239 5.37 -1.43 -9.02
CA HIS A 239 4.83 -1.20 -7.68
C HIS A 239 3.31 -1.03 -7.69
N ALA A 240 2.78 -0.24 -8.63
CA ALA A 240 1.36 0.03 -8.69
C ALA A 240 0.57 -1.21 -9.16
N LYS A 241 1.06 -1.93 -10.19
CA LYS A 241 0.44 -3.17 -10.69
C LYS A 241 0.44 -4.27 -9.63
N LEU A 242 1.59 -4.49 -8.98
CA LEU A 242 1.75 -5.48 -7.91
C LEU A 242 0.94 -5.10 -6.68
N GLY A 243 0.94 -3.82 -6.28
CA GLY A 243 0.15 -3.30 -5.17
C GLY A 243 -1.35 -3.54 -5.36
N LEU A 244 -1.88 -3.30 -6.57
CA LEU A 244 -3.27 -3.62 -6.91
C LEU A 244 -3.57 -5.11 -6.80
N ALA A 245 -2.70 -5.96 -7.35
CA ALA A 245 -2.86 -7.41 -7.26
C ALA A 245 -2.89 -7.90 -5.80
N ILE A 246 -1.97 -7.40 -4.96
CA ILE A 246 -1.93 -7.72 -3.53
C ILE A 246 -3.22 -7.28 -2.83
N PHE A 247 -3.72 -6.08 -3.14
CA PHE A 247 -4.97 -5.56 -2.56
C PHE A 247 -6.18 -6.42 -2.93
N ILE A 248 -6.30 -6.84 -4.19
CA ILE A 248 -7.35 -7.76 -4.64
C ILE A 248 -7.24 -9.10 -3.90
N VAL A 249 -6.03 -9.68 -3.79
CA VAL A 249 -5.84 -10.94 -3.08
C VAL A 249 -6.13 -10.79 -1.58
N MET A 250 -5.87 -9.63 -0.97
CA MET A 250 -6.24 -9.35 0.42
C MET A 250 -7.76 -9.43 0.63
N ILE A 251 -8.57 -8.89 -0.29
CA ILE A 251 -10.03 -9.01 -0.26
C ILE A 251 -10.44 -10.49 -0.37
N LEU A 252 -9.83 -11.23 -1.30
CA LEU A 252 -10.06 -12.67 -1.43
C LEU A 252 -9.66 -13.44 -0.16
N GLN A 253 -8.59 -13.04 0.53
CA GLN A 253 -8.19 -13.64 1.81
C GLN A 253 -9.22 -13.45 2.91
N MET A 254 -9.92 -12.31 2.95
CA MET A 254 -11.01 -12.10 3.91
C MET A 254 -12.15 -13.09 3.66
N VAL A 255 -12.53 -13.30 2.39
CA VAL A 255 -13.54 -14.29 2.00
C VAL A 255 -13.09 -15.71 2.33
N LEU A 256 -11.86 -16.08 1.99
CA LEU A 256 -11.28 -17.39 2.30
C LEU A 256 -11.21 -17.64 3.82
N GLY A 257 -10.90 -16.61 4.62
CA GLY A 257 -10.91 -16.70 6.08
C GLY A 257 -12.31 -16.98 6.64
N MET A 258 -13.34 -16.31 6.11
CA MET A 258 -14.74 -16.53 6.50
C MET A 258 -15.22 -17.94 6.15
N ILE A 259 -14.93 -18.42 4.94
CA ILE A 259 -15.26 -19.79 4.49
C ILE A 259 -14.50 -20.79 5.34
N GLY A 260 -13.18 -20.61 5.46
CA GLY A 260 -12.28 -21.50 6.19
C GLY A 260 -12.66 -21.66 7.66
N HIS A 261 -13.21 -20.62 8.30
CA HIS A 261 -13.68 -20.74 9.68
C HIS A 261 -14.79 -21.79 9.85
N LYS A 262 -15.68 -21.92 8.87
CA LYS A 262 -16.81 -22.87 8.90
C LYS A 262 -16.43 -24.30 8.51
N THR A 263 -15.26 -24.51 7.90
CA THR A 263 -14.81 -25.82 7.42
C THR A 263 -14.02 -26.61 8.47
N LYS A 264 -13.83 -27.92 8.24
CA LYS A 264 -12.99 -28.79 9.09
C LYS A 264 -11.53 -28.31 9.13
N ARG A 265 -10.80 -28.63 10.21
CA ARG A 265 -9.43 -28.13 10.48
C ARG A 265 -8.44 -28.33 9.33
N PHE A 266 -8.52 -29.45 8.61
CA PHE A 266 -7.62 -29.79 7.48
C PHE A 266 -8.30 -29.66 6.11
N ASN A 267 -9.38 -28.88 6.02
CA ASN A 267 -10.00 -28.61 4.73
C ASN A 267 -9.08 -27.74 3.85
N VAL A 268 -9.09 -28.00 2.54
CA VAL A 268 -8.27 -27.30 1.54
C VAL A 268 -8.40 -25.78 1.65
N SER A 269 -9.60 -25.25 1.91
CA SER A 269 -9.83 -23.81 2.11
C SER A 269 -8.93 -23.17 3.17
N ARG A 270 -8.68 -23.87 4.29
CA ARG A 270 -7.81 -23.39 5.38
C ARG A 270 -6.34 -23.45 4.99
N ILE A 271 -5.92 -24.49 4.27
CA ILE A 271 -4.54 -24.64 3.79
C ILE A 271 -4.24 -23.52 2.80
N VAL A 272 -5.14 -23.32 1.82
CA VAL A 272 -5.04 -22.25 0.82
C VAL A 272 -5.01 -20.87 1.48
N HIS A 273 -5.85 -20.62 2.49
CA HIS A 273 -5.84 -19.37 3.26
C HIS A 273 -4.48 -19.09 3.92
N VAL A 274 -3.87 -20.11 4.54
CA VAL A 274 -2.55 -19.94 5.18
C VAL A 274 -1.45 -19.74 4.14
N VAL A 275 -1.40 -20.56 3.09
CA VAL A 275 -0.33 -20.50 2.07
C VAL A 275 -0.37 -19.17 1.31
N ILE A 276 -1.55 -18.79 0.81
CA ILE A 276 -1.69 -17.50 0.11
C ILE A 276 -1.47 -16.34 1.08
N GLY A 277 -1.97 -16.41 2.32
CA GLY A 277 -1.77 -15.37 3.33
C GLY A 277 -0.29 -15.08 3.63
N LEU A 278 0.54 -16.11 3.74
CA LEU A 278 1.99 -15.95 3.87
C LEU A 278 2.61 -15.41 2.58
N GLY A 279 2.22 -15.95 1.42
CA GLY A 279 2.73 -15.52 0.12
C GLY A 279 2.49 -14.04 -0.17
N ILE A 280 1.28 -13.53 0.11
CA ILE A 280 0.97 -12.10 -0.10
C ILE A 280 1.72 -11.19 0.86
N THR A 281 2.07 -11.67 2.05
CA THR A 281 2.87 -10.88 3.01
C THR A 281 4.29 -10.69 2.47
N VAL A 282 4.89 -11.74 1.91
CA VAL A 282 6.20 -11.64 1.22
C VAL A 282 6.09 -10.69 0.03
N ALA A 283 5.05 -10.83 -0.81
CA ALA A 283 4.83 -9.95 -1.95
C ALA A 283 4.64 -8.49 -1.54
N ALA A 284 3.98 -8.21 -0.41
CA ALA A 284 3.80 -6.86 0.11
C ALA A 284 5.09 -6.22 0.62
N VAL A 285 5.99 -7.01 1.23
CA VAL A 285 7.32 -6.52 1.64
C VAL A 285 8.14 -6.17 0.41
N TRP A 286 8.15 -7.03 -0.62
CA TRP A 286 8.78 -6.71 -1.91
C TRP A 286 8.17 -5.43 -2.49
N ASN A 287 6.84 -5.36 -2.57
CA ASN A 287 6.15 -4.21 -3.15
C ASN A 287 6.48 -2.91 -2.41
N SER A 288 6.69 -2.97 -1.10
CA SER A 288 7.09 -1.82 -0.28
C SER A 288 8.53 -1.37 -0.56
N ALA A 289 9.45 -2.30 -0.84
CA ALA A 289 10.81 -1.98 -1.27
C ALA A 289 10.82 -1.29 -2.65
N GLU A 290 10.02 -1.78 -3.60
CA GLU A 290 9.81 -1.12 -4.90
C GLU A 290 9.23 0.29 -4.71
N GLY A 291 8.24 0.46 -3.82
CA GLY A 291 7.64 1.76 -3.52
C GLY A 291 8.64 2.78 -2.96
N LEU A 292 9.58 2.34 -2.11
CA LEU A 292 10.68 3.21 -1.65
C LEU A 292 11.59 3.64 -2.80
N SER A 293 11.87 2.76 -3.76
CA SER A 293 12.74 3.10 -4.91
C SER A 293 12.14 4.16 -5.83
N LEU A 294 10.80 4.26 -5.88
CA LEU A 294 10.06 5.27 -6.64
C LEU A 294 9.99 6.62 -5.93
N TRP A 295 10.46 6.72 -4.69
CA TRP A 295 10.32 7.96 -3.94
C TRP A 295 11.41 8.96 -4.32
N ASP A 296 11.00 10.06 -4.97
CA ASP A 296 11.88 11.13 -5.47
C ASP A 296 12.75 11.79 -4.39
N TRP A 297 12.40 11.65 -3.11
CA TRP A 297 13.25 12.12 -2.01
C TRP A 297 14.52 11.30 -1.80
N GLY A 298 14.73 10.26 -2.61
CA GLY A 298 15.94 9.45 -2.61
C GLY A 298 16.18 8.82 -1.25
N PRO A 299 15.31 7.91 -0.78
CA PRO A 299 15.53 7.25 0.49
C PRO A 299 16.91 6.57 0.45
N PRO A 300 17.67 6.63 1.55
CA PRO A 300 18.95 5.95 1.63
C PRO A 300 18.75 4.45 1.31
N ARG A 301 19.71 3.85 0.60
CA ARG A 301 19.62 2.42 0.22
C ARG A 301 19.36 1.51 1.41
N TRP A 302 19.82 1.89 2.61
CA TRP A 302 19.62 1.15 3.86
C TRP A 302 18.16 1.16 4.36
N ALA A 303 17.30 2.08 3.93
CA ALA A 303 15.90 2.12 4.35
C ALA A 303 15.14 0.84 3.95
N SER A 304 15.42 0.31 2.75
CA SER A 304 14.88 -0.98 2.31
C SER A 304 15.40 -2.14 3.16
N TRP A 305 16.67 -2.10 3.58
CA TRP A 305 17.27 -3.14 4.43
C TRP A 305 16.57 -3.23 5.80
N ILE A 306 16.15 -2.11 6.37
CA ILE A 306 15.40 -2.11 7.64
C ILE A 306 14.09 -2.90 7.49
N LEU A 307 13.37 -2.70 6.38
CA LEU A 307 12.12 -3.43 6.10
C LEU A 307 12.37 -4.95 5.99
N TRP A 308 13.44 -5.35 5.30
CA TRP A 308 13.82 -6.76 5.15
C TRP A 308 14.29 -7.40 6.45
N ILE A 309 15.09 -6.69 7.26
CA ILE A 309 15.53 -7.17 8.58
C ILE A 309 14.32 -7.38 9.48
N TRP A 310 13.41 -6.42 9.54
CA TRP A 310 12.17 -6.55 10.32
C TRP A 310 11.32 -7.72 9.86
N PHE A 311 11.16 -7.89 8.54
CA PHE A 311 10.48 -9.06 7.99
C PHE A 311 11.18 -10.37 8.37
N GLY A 312 12.50 -10.41 8.36
CA GLY A 312 13.30 -11.56 8.81
C GLY A 312 13.02 -11.93 10.28
N VAL A 313 12.97 -10.94 11.17
CA VAL A 313 12.60 -11.15 12.59
C VAL A 313 11.20 -11.75 12.71
N LEU A 314 10.23 -11.22 11.97
CA LEU A 314 8.85 -11.73 11.98
C LEU A 314 8.75 -13.15 11.41
N ALA A 315 9.52 -13.46 10.37
CA ALA A 315 9.60 -14.80 9.80
C ALA A 315 10.19 -15.81 10.80
N ILE A 316 11.27 -15.44 11.50
CA ILE A 316 11.85 -16.26 12.58
C ILE A 316 10.84 -16.48 13.69
N ALA A 317 10.12 -15.43 14.13
CA ALA A 317 9.07 -15.56 15.13
C ALA A 317 7.95 -16.52 14.67
N TYR A 318 7.53 -16.43 13.41
CA TYR A 318 6.53 -17.36 12.87
C TYR A 318 7.02 -18.81 12.89
N LEU A 319 8.27 -19.05 12.48
CA LEU A 319 8.89 -20.37 12.48
C LEU A 319 9.06 -20.92 13.89
N ALA A 320 9.48 -20.10 14.87
CA ALA A 320 9.55 -20.50 16.27
C ALA A 320 8.18 -20.95 16.79
N GLY A 321 7.10 -20.30 16.37
CA GLY A 321 5.74 -20.71 16.69
C GLY A 321 5.34 -22.10 16.15
N LEU A 322 6.04 -22.65 15.14
CA LEU A 322 5.80 -24.02 14.66
C LEU A 322 6.21 -25.08 15.69
N ALA A 323 7.11 -24.76 16.63
CA ALA A 323 7.45 -25.65 17.74
C ALA A 323 6.24 -25.95 18.65
N LEU A 324 5.21 -25.09 18.65
CA LEU A 324 3.97 -25.28 19.39
C LEU A 324 2.93 -26.12 18.63
N LEU A 325 3.17 -26.44 17.36
CA LEU A 325 2.25 -27.20 16.52
C LEU A 325 1.88 -28.58 17.11
N PRO A 326 2.82 -29.39 17.66
CA PRO A 326 2.47 -30.67 18.26
C PRO A 326 1.51 -30.53 19.44
N ARG A 327 1.70 -29.48 20.26
CA ARG A 327 0.85 -29.17 21.42
C ARG A 327 -0.55 -28.75 20.99
N ASP A 328 -0.67 -27.85 20.01
CA ASP A 328 -1.95 -27.43 19.42
C ASP A 328 -2.71 -28.63 18.80
N LEU A 329 -2.00 -29.53 18.08
CA LEU A 329 -2.60 -30.74 17.53
C LEU A 329 -3.08 -31.74 18.60
N ARG A 330 -2.41 -31.79 19.76
CA ARG A 330 -2.84 -32.61 20.90
C ARG A 330 -4.09 -32.04 21.55
N GLN A 331 -4.08 -30.74 21.89
CA GLN A 331 -5.24 -30.04 22.45
C GLN A 331 -6.48 -30.14 21.56
N TRP A 332 -6.29 -30.03 20.23
CA TRP A 332 -7.38 -30.21 19.28
C TRP A 332 -7.95 -31.64 19.30
N ARG A 333 -7.11 -32.67 19.33
CA ARG A 333 -7.56 -34.07 19.41
C ARG A 333 -8.34 -34.36 20.70
N GLU A 334 -7.85 -33.84 21.83
CA GLU A 334 -8.52 -33.97 23.14
C GLU A 334 -9.89 -33.29 23.12
N SER A 335 -10.00 -32.08 22.54
CA SER A 335 -11.29 -31.37 22.41
C SER A 335 -12.33 -32.08 21.55
N GLN A 336 -11.90 -32.84 20.54
CA GLN A 336 -12.79 -33.64 19.70
C GLN A 336 -13.27 -34.90 20.44
N GLY A 337 -12.40 -35.51 21.24
CA GLY A 337 -12.71 -36.69 22.05
C GLY A 337 -13.76 -36.42 23.13
N THR A 338 -13.67 -35.28 23.79
CA THR A 338 -14.64 -34.86 24.84
C THR A 338 -15.96 -34.35 24.27
N SER A 339 -16.00 -33.89 23.02
CA SER A 339 -17.22 -33.43 22.36
C SER A 339 -18.10 -34.54 21.76
N ASN A 340 -17.59 -35.78 21.66
CA ASN A 340 -18.34 -36.89 21.09
C ASN A 340 -19.08 -37.67 22.21
N PRO A 341 -20.43 -37.59 22.34
CA PRO A 341 -21.17 -38.18 23.46
C PRO A 341 -20.96 -39.69 23.60
N GLU A 342 -20.85 -40.44 22.49
CA GLU A 342 -20.55 -41.87 22.53
C GLU A 342 -19.21 -42.16 23.23
N LYS A 343 -18.17 -41.35 22.99
CA LYS A 343 -16.87 -41.52 23.64
C LYS A 343 -16.89 -41.13 25.12
N ARG A 344 -17.80 -40.24 25.53
CA ARG A 344 -17.98 -39.89 26.95
C ARG A 344 -18.60 -41.06 27.70
N ASP A 345 -19.62 -41.71 27.14
CA ASP A 345 -20.24 -42.90 27.72
C ASP A 345 -19.22 -44.04 27.87
N TYR A 346 -18.37 -44.30 26.87
CA TYR A 346 -17.30 -45.30 27.00
C TYR A 346 -16.25 -44.96 28.07
N LEU A 347 -15.90 -43.69 28.24
CA LEU A 347 -14.93 -43.26 29.25
C LEU A 347 -15.53 -43.26 30.67
N ASP A 348 -16.81 -42.89 30.82
CA ASP A 348 -17.53 -42.95 32.09
C ASP A 348 -17.83 -44.40 32.51
N LEU A 349 -18.13 -45.30 31.57
CA LEU A 349 -18.27 -46.74 31.84
C LEU A 349 -16.96 -47.39 32.31
N GLN A 350 -15.81 -46.87 31.86
CA GLN A 350 -14.49 -47.35 32.32
C GLN A 350 -14.09 -46.81 33.70
N HIS A 351 -14.71 -45.71 34.18
CA HIS A 351 -14.40 -45.07 35.46
C HIS A 351 -15.40 -45.35 36.58
N ASN A 352 -16.41 -46.18 36.33
CA ASN A 352 -17.34 -46.62 37.36
C ASN A 352 -16.93 -48.01 37.89
N PRO A 353 -16.14 -48.13 38.98
CA PRO A 353 -16.07 -49.39 39.69
C PRO A 353 -17.45 -49.60 40.31
N SER A 354 -18.26 -50.45 39.69
CA SER A 354 -19.50 -50.96 40.27
C SER A 354 -19.25 -51.32 41.73
N ASN A 355 -19.95 -50.66 42.66
CA ASN A 355 -20.06 -51.10 44.04
C ASN A 355 -20.39 -52.60 44.02
N GLY A 356 -19.45 -53.40 44.50
CA GLY A 356 -19.55 -54.84 44.51
C GLY A 356 -20.84 -55.28 45.18
N ALA A 357 -21.56 -56.18 44.52
CA ALA A 357 -22.57 -56.98 45.16
C ALA A 357 -21.87 -57.87 46.20
N SER A 358 -21.81 -57.40 47.44
CA SER A 358 -21.41 -58.20 48.60
C SER A 358 -22.48 -59.24 48.85
N THR A 359 -22.16 -60.51 48.59
CA THR A 359 -22.93 -61.65 49.07
C THR A 359 -22.56 -61.87 50.54
N GLU A 360 -23.36 -61.33 51.47
CA GLU A 360 -23.21 -61.63 52.89
C GLU A 360 -23.97 -62.92 53.25
N GLN A 361 -23.23 -63.94 53.68
CA GLN A 361 -23.75 -65.06 54.46
C GLN A 361 -24.06 -64.58 55.89
N PRO A 362 -25.17 -65.00 56.53
CA PRO A 362 -25.48 -64.59 57.89
C PRO A 362 -24.79 -65.49 58.92
N SER A 363 -24.12 -64.88 59.90
CA SER A 363 -23.72 -65.54 61.15
C SER A 363 -24.55 -64.99 62.32
N PRO A 364 -25.05 -65.84 63.24
CA PRO A 364 -25.99 -65.43 64.27
C PRO A 364 -25.25 -65.07 65.57
N ASN A 365 -25.20 -63.78 65.88
CA ASN A 365 -25.25 -63.25 67.26
C ASN A 365 -24.95 -61.76 67.23
N GLU A 366 -25.98 -60.93 67.34
CA GLU A 366 -25.93 -59.72 68.17
C GLU A 366 -27.34 -59.15 68.36
N GLN A 367 -27.65 -58.83 69.62
CA GLN A 367 -28.93 -58.26 70.04
C GLN A 367 -29.01 -56.76 69.67
N PRO A 368 -30.18 -56.23 69.26
CA PRO A 368 -30.32 -54.80 68.98
C PRO A 368 -30.59 -54.01 70.26
N VAL A 369 -29.80 -52.95 70.48
CA VAL A 369 -30.10 -51.88 71.45
C VAL A 369 -31.17 -50.97 70.87
N MET A 370 -32.29 -50.82 71.58
CA MET A 370 -33.39 -49.90 71.29
C MET A 370 -33.13 -48.48 71.84
N HIS A 371 -33.61 -47.45 71.11
CA HIS A 371 -34.40 -46.27 71.56
C HIS A 371 -34.14 -45.00 70.69
N PRO A 372 -35.03 -43.97 70.63
CA PRO A 372 -36.29 -43.97 69.88
C PRO A 372 -36.53 -42.66 69.07
N GLY A 373 -37.28 -42.70 67.96
CA GLY A 373 -37.64 -41.46 67.25
C GLY A 373 -38.45 -41.64 65.96
N TRP A 374 -39.75 -41.87 66.13
CA TRP A 374 -40.88 -41.90 65.19
C TRP A 374 -40.79 -41.22 63.80
N GLY A 375 -41.18 -41.99 62.76
CA GLY A 375 -42.24 -41.58 61.82
C GLY A 375 -41.88 -41.50 60.31
N ALA A 376 -42.24 -42.52 59.51
CA ALA A 376 -42.38 -42.43 58.05
C ALA A 376 -43.83 -42.05 57.66
N PRO A 377 -44.11 -41.47 56.45
CA PRO A 377 -44.43 -42.27 55.25
C PRO A 377 -44.14 -41.52 53.90
N PRO A 378 -44.67 -41.93 52.72
CA PRO A 378 -44.31 -43.09 51.89
C PRO A 378 -43.80 -42.72 50.48
N LEU A 379 -43.34 -43.74 49.74
CA LEU A 379 -42.92 -43.71 48.33
C LEU A 379 -44.05 -43.29 47.37
N GLN A 380 -43.75 -42.39 46.43
CA GLN A 380 -44.54 -42.17 45.21
C GLN A 380 -43.72 -42.51 43.97
N SER A 381 -44.26 -43.46 43.22
CA SER A 381 -43.92 -43.79 41.84
C SER A 381 -44.32 -42.66 40.89
N ALA A 382 -43.45 -42.30 39.95
CA ALA A 382 -43.85 -41.60 38.74
C ALA A 382 -43.21 -42.26 37.51
N THR A 383 -44.09 -42.55 36.56
CA THR A 383 -43.94 -43.33 35.35
C THR A 383 -43.35 -42.52 34.19
N SER A 384 -42.74 -43.25 33.27
CA SER A 384 -42.29 -42.83 31.95
C SER A 384 -43.38 -42.12 31.13
N GLN A 385 -43.06 -40.99 30.50
CA GLN A 385 -43.74 -40.56 29.29
C GLN A 385 -42.74 -40.18 28.20
N ALA A 386 -42.95 -40.82 27.05
CA ALA A 386 -42.20 -40.71 25.83
C ALA A 386 -42.44 -39.38 25.11
N TYR A 387 -41.42 -38.96 24.36
CA TYR A 387 -41.44 -37.84 23.43
C TYR A 387 -42.50 -38.06 22.33
N GLN A 388 -43.47 -37.14 22.24
CA GLN A 388 -44.29 -36.95 21.04
C GLN A 388 -43.67 -35.86 20.15
N SER A 389 -43.32 -36.27 18.93
CA SER A 389 -42.91 -35.44 17.81
C SER A 389 -44.07 -34.59 17.28
N TYR A 390 -43.87 -33.28 17.14
CA TYR A 390 -44.78 -32.40 16.39
C TYR A 390 -44.26 -32.14 14.98
N SER A 391 -44.97 -32.67 13.99
CA SER A 391 -44.95 -32.25 12.59
C SER A 391 -45.81 -31.00 12.41
N GLN A 392 -45.27 -29.94 11.79
CA GLN A 392 -46.05 -28.79 11.32
C GLN A 392 -46.74 -29.10 9.98
N PRO A 393 -47.99 -28.65 9.76
CA PRO A 393 -48.54 -28.50 8.43
C PRO A 393 -48.60 -27.02 7.98
N HIS A 394 -48.25 -26.85 6.71
CA HIS A 394 -48.47 -25.67 5.87
C HIS A 394 -49.95 -25.25 5.82
N THR A 395 -50.20 -23.95 5.85
CA THR A 395 -51.38 -23.32 5.23
C THR A 395 -50.94 -22.12 4.42
N GLY A 396 -51.37 -22.08 3.15
CA GLY A 396 -51.35 -20.89 2.31
C GLY A 396 -52.74 -20.26 2.23
N ASN A 397 -52.83 -18.95 2.01
CA ASN A 397 -53.29 -18.33 0.75
C ASN A 397 -53.51 -16.80 0.92
N ARG A 398 -53.16 -16.06 -0.14
CA ARG A 398 -53.68 -14.75 -0.64
C ARG A 398 -53.60 -13.53 0.32
N ILE A 399 -53.18 -12.34 -0.10
CA ILE A 399 -53.43 -11.60 -1.36
C ILE A 399 -52.12 -11.07 -1.97
#